data_AF-A0A642C300-F1
#
_entry.id   AF-A0A642C300-F1
#
_cell.length_a   1.000
_cell.length_b   1.000
_cell.length_c   1.000
_cell.angle_alpha   90.00
_cell.angle_beta   90.00
_cell.angle_gamma   90.00
#
_symmetry.space_group_name_H-M   'P 1'
#
loop_
_entity.id
_entity.type
_entity.pdbx_description
1 polymer ?
#
loop_
_entity_poly.entity_id
_entity_poly.type
_entity_poly.pdbx_seq_one_letter_code
_entity_poly.pdbx_strand_id
1 'polypeptide(L)'
;TTETYADIIERVFKENGYNVTMVYVGQAPKHEWKHLNIDLTLKGDPQFLWIQINLHQNEFLKIAMEQTGIKQGKNGFEKDKTPEGSDDTPDNPDEYKTHITDAFDTLWLGMNFYFTAPGSNSSGVFFLNNK
;
A
#
# COMPACT_ATOMS: atom_id res chain seq x y z
N THR A 1 -8.86 -3.46 29.09
CA THR A 1 -8.13 -4.09 27.97
C THR A 1 -7.51 -2.98 27.17
N THR A 2 -6.23 -3.09 26.81
CA THR A 2 -5.55 -2.04 26.02
C THR A 2 -6.06 -2.12 24.58
N GLU A 3 -6.62 -1.03 24.08
CA GLU A 3 -7.07 -0.90 22.68
C GLU A 3 -5.86 -1.02 21.75
N THR A 4 -5.96 -1.84 20.70
CA THR A 4 -4.90 -1.96 19.68
C THR A 4 -5.08 -0.89 18.59
N TYR A 5 -4.04 -0.64 17.79
CA TYR A 5 -4.18 0.25 16.63
C TYR A 5 -5.27 -0.20 15.65
N ALA A 6 -5.45 -1.52 15.47
CA ALA A 6 -6.51 -2.04 14.61
C ALA A 6 -7.91 -1.71 15.16
N ASP A 7 -8.09 -1.79 16.48
CA ASP A 7 -9.35 -1.45 17.15
C ASP A 7 -9.65 0.06 17.01
N ILE A 8 -8.62 0.91 17.17
CA ILE A 8 -8.74 2.37 16.96
C ILE A 8 -9.22 2.67 15.53
N ILE A 9 -8.58 2.05 14.53
CA ILE A 9 -8.92 2.28 13.12
C ILE A 9 -10.34 1.79 12.81
N GLU A 10 -10.71 0.59 13.28
CA GLU A 10 -12.07 0.08 13.13
C GLU A 10 -13.10 1.05 13.72
N ARG A 11 -12.86 1.51 14.94
CA ARG A 11 -13.73 2.44 15.65
C ARG A 11 -13.86 3.77 14.89
N VAL A 12 -12.77 4.38 14.47
CA VAL A 12 -12.78 5.65 13.71
C VAL A 12 -13.59 5.50 12.41
N PHE A 13 -13.40 4.42 11.66
CA PHE A 13 -14.18 4.21 10.44
C PHE A 13 -15.67 4.00 10.73
N LYS A 14 -16.03 3.22 11.76
CA LYS A 14 -17.43 3.02 12.16
C LYS A 14 -18.08 4.33 12.64
N GLU A 15 -17.37 5.12 13.44
CA GLU A 15 -17.83 6.45 13.90
C GLU A 15 -18.08 7.43 12.74
N ASN A 16 -17.35 7.26 11.62
CA ASN A 16 -17.54 8.03 10.39
C ASN A 16 -18.55 7.39 9.42
N GLY A 17 -19.33 6.39 9.86
CA GLY A 17 -20.43 5.81 9.09
C GLY A 17 -20.03 4.77 8.04
N TYR A 18 -18.78 4.29 8.05
CA TYR A 18 -18.35 3.21 7.17
C TYR A 18 -18.80 1.85 7.69
N ASN A 19 -19.19 0.95 6.78
CA ASN A 19 -19.36 -0.47 7.11
C ASN A 19 -17.98 -1.16 7.06
N VAL A 20 -17.44 -1.49 8.25
CA VAL A 20 -16.08 -2.03 8.38
C VAL A 20 -16.12 -3.54 8.54
N THR A 21 -15.36 -4.24 7.69
CA THR A 21 -15.06 -5.66 7.85
C THR A 21 -13.57 -5.82 8.09
N MET A 22 -13.20 -6.21 9.30
CA MET A 22 -11.80 -6.45 9.66
C MET A 22 -11.34 -7.79 9.09
N VAL A 23 -10.26 -7.78 8.31
CA VAL A 23 -9.68 -8.98 7.69
C VAL A 23 -8.23 -9.13 8.13
N TYR A 24 -7.91 -10.29 8.73
CA TYR A 24 -6.53 -10.61 9.10
C TYR A 24 -5.76 -11.12 7.88
N VAL A 25 -4.79 -10.33 7.41
CA VAL A 25 -3.99 -10.62 6.20
C VAL A 25 -2.73 -11.45 6.49
N GLY A 26 -2.55 -11.93 7.72
CA GLY A 26 -1.39 -12.76 8.10
C GLY A 26 -0.09 -11.97 8.22
N GLN A 27 1.03 -12.69 8.13
CA GLN A 27 2.36 -12.10 8.12
C GLN A 27 2.66 -11.46 6.76
N ALA A 28 3.25 -10.25 6.78
CA ALA A 28 3.61 -9.55 5.55
C ALA A 28 4.60 -10.38 4.72
N PRO A 29 4.33 -10.60 3.41
CA PRO A 29 5.27 -11.28 2.52
C PRO A 29 6.60 -10.55 2.44
N LYS A 30 7.65 -11.28 2.04
CA LYS A 30 8.98 -10.70 1.81
C LYS A 30 8.92 -9.53 0.83
N HIS A 31 9.73 -8.50 1.06
CA HIS A 31 9.78 -7.31 0.21
C HIS A 31 10.07 -7.64 -1.27
N GLU A 32 10.96 -8.59 -1.55
CA GLU A 32 11.24 -9.09 -2.92
C GLU A 32 9.99 -9.55 -3.63
N TRP A 33 9.19 -10.37 -2.96
CA TRP A 33 7.97 -10.94 -3.51
C TRP A 33 6.93 -9.84 -3.76
N LYS A 34 6.76 -8.89 -2.81
CA LYS A 34 5.85 -7.76 -3.01
C LYS A 34 6.29 -6.89 -4.19
N HIS A 35 7.58 -6.56 -4.27
CA HIS A 35 8.13 -5.72 -5.34
C HIS A 35 7.91 -6.34 -6.72
N LEU A 36 8.18 -7.65 -6.87
CA LEU A 36 7.97 -8.35 -8.14
C LEU A 36 6.49 -8.36 -8.55
N ASN A 37 5.58 -8.74 -7.65
CA ASN A 37 4.18 -8.89 -8.02
C ASN A 37 3.47 -7.54 -8.24
N ILE A 38 3.85 -6.50 -7.50
CA ILE A 38 3.37 -5.13 -7.76
C ILE A 38 3.88 -4.64 -9.12
N ASP A 39 5.14 -4.88 -9.47
CA ASP A 39 5.69 -4.57 -10.80
C ASP A 39 4.93 -5.31 -11.92
N LEU A 40 4.65 -6.60 -11.75
CA LEU A 40 3.81 -7.37 -12.68
C LEU A 40 2.38 -6.80 -12.78
N THR A 41 1.79 -6.41 -11.65
CA THR A 41 0.46 -5.79 -11.64
C THR A 41 0.45 -4.47 -12.42
N LEU A 42 1.46 -3.62 -12.23
CA LEU A 42 1.58 -2.34 -12.94
C LEU A 42 1.88 -2.52 -14.44
N LYS A 43 2.49 -3.64 -14.82
CA LYS A 43 2.67 -4.07 -16.22
C LYS A 43 1.41 -4.70 -16.83
N GLY A 44 0.36 -4.89 -16.04
CA GLY A 44 -0.92 -5.41 -16.51
C GLY A 44 -1.01 -6.92 -16.54
N ASP A 45 -0.28 -7.63 -15.67
CA ASP A 45 -0.42 -9.07 -15.54
C ASP A 45 -1.88 -9.43 -15.15
N PRO A 46 -2.58 -10.25 -15.96
CA PRO A 46 -4.00 -10.54 -15.76
C PRO A 46 -4.28 -11.39 -14.51
N GLN A 47 -3.26 -11.90 -13.82
CA GLN A 47 -3.42 -12.60 -12.55
C GLN A 47 -3.79 -11.65 -11.40
N PHE A 48 -3.57 -10.35 -11.55
CA PHE A 48 -3.80 -9.35 -10.51
C PHE A 48 -4.89 -8.34 -10.88
N LEU A 49 -5.45 -7.68 -9.87
CA LEU A 49 -6.37 -6.57 -10.05
C LEU A 49 -5.69 -5.38 -10.73
N TRP A 50 -6.37 -4.78 -11.69
CA TRP A 50 -5.88 -3.58 -12.38
C TRP A 50 -5.82 -2.38 -11.42
N ILE A 51 -4.65 -1.75 -11.33
CA ILE A 51 -4.43 -0.59 -10.45
C ILE A 51 -4.71 0.70 -11.22
N GLN A 52 -5.50 1.59 -10.60
CA GLN A 52 -5.59 2.99 -11.00
C GLN A 52 -5.27 3.88 -9.80
N ILE A 53 -4.37 4.84 -9.99
CA ILE A 53 -3.94 5.78 -8.94
C ILE A 53 -4.42 7.17 -9.33
N ASN A 54 -5.13 7.85 -8.42
CA ASN A 54 -5.43 9.27 -8.59
C ASN A 54 -4.16 10.09 -8.30
N LEU A 55 -3.47 10.50 -9.36
CA LEU A 55 -2.19 11.21 -9.26
C LEU A 55 -2.29 12.56 -8.54
N HIS A 56 -3.45 13.22 -8.57
CA HIS A 56 -3.64 14.50 -7.88
C HIS A 56 -3.79 14.35 -6.37
N GLN A 57 -4.33 13.22 -5.91
CA GLN A 57 -4.54 12.94 -4.49
C GLN A 57 -3.46 12.02 -3.89
N ASN A 58 -2.54 11.53 -4.72
CA ASN A 58 -1.51 10.57 -4.33
C ASN A 58 -0.13 10.99 -4.88
N GLU A 59 0.18 12.29 -4.84
CA GLU A 59 1.44 12.83 -5.37
C GLU A 59 2.67 12.24 -4.65
N PHE A 60 2.60 12.07 -3.33
CA PHE A 60 3.68 11.48 -2.54
C PHE A 60 3.87 10.00 -2.82
N LEU A 61 2.77 9.25 -2.98
CA LEU A 61 2.85 7.85 -3.38
C LEU A 61 3.52 7.71 -4.76
N LYS A 62 3.16 8.57 -5.72
CA LYS A 62 3.79 8.59 -7.05
C LYS A 62 5.30 8.82 -6.92
N ILE A 63 5.71 9.85 -6.19
CA ILE A 63 7.14 10.18 -6.01
C ILE A 63 7.87 9.02 -5.33
N ALA A 64 7.33 8.48 -4.24
CA ALA A 64 7.94 7.37 -3.52
C ALA A 64 8.07 6.10 -4.39
N MET A 65 7.09 5.82 -5.24
CA MET A 65 7.16 4.72 -6.21
C MET A 65 8.22 4.96 -7.29
N GLU A 66 8.33 6.19 -7.83
CA GLU A 66 9.35 6.55 -8.83
C GLU A 66 10.78 6.54 -8.25
N GLN A 67 10.92 6.87 -6.96
CA GLN A 67 12.18 6.84 -6.24
C GLN A 67 12.53 5.47 -5.66
N THR A 68 11.65 4.48 -5.78
CA THR A 68 11.91 3.12 -5.28
C THR A 68 13.01 2.46 -6.09
N GLY A 69 14.24 2.60 -5.59
CA GLY A 69 15.42 1.91 -6.08
C GLY A 69 15.51 0.48 -5.57
N ILE A 70 16.35 -0.30 -6.24
CA ILE A 70 16.65 -1.69 -5.89
C ILE A 70 18.16 -1.81 -5.69
N LYS A 71 18.57 -2.56 -4.67
CA LYS A 71 19.99 -2.84 -4.40
C LYS A 71 20.20 -4.34 -4.22
N GLN A 72 21.40 -4.78 -4.54
CA GLN A 72 21.84 -6.14 -4.21
C GLN A 72 22.37 -6.15 -2.77
N GLY A 73 21.54 -6.66 -1.87
CA GLY A 73 21.85 -6.82 -0.44
C GLY A 73 22.54 -8.15 -0.14
N LYS A 74 22.81 -8.39 1.15
CA LYS A 74 23.44 -9.64 1.62
C LYS A 74 22.54 -10.87 1.43
N ASN A 75 21.23 -10.66 1.36
CA ASN A 75 20.25 -11.74 1.24
C ASN A 75 19.60 -11.84 -0.15
N GLY A 76 20.06 -11.05 -1.13
CA GLY A 76 19.46 -11.02 -2.47
C GLY A 76 19.06 -9.62 -2.90
N PHE A 77 17.90 -9.51 -3.53
CA PHE A 77 17.37 -8.26 -4.06
C PHE A 77 16.63 -7.51 -2.94
N GLU A 78 16.98 -6.28 -2.65
CA GLU A 78 16.34 -5.53 -1.58
C GLU A 78 15.91 -4.16 -2.09
N LYS A 79 14.76 -3.65 -1.60
CA LYS A 79 14.40 -2.23 -1.79
C LYS A 79 15.55 -1.38 -1.24
N ASP A 80 15.96 -0.36 -1.98
CA ASP A 80 17.00 0.54 -1.49
C ASP A 80 16.43 1.49 -0.43
N LYS A 81 16.53 1.08 0.83
CA LYS A 81 16.09 1.86 2.00
C LYS A 81 17.10 2.88 2.51
N THR A 82 18.22 3.08 1.81
CA THR A 82 19.26 4.02 2.26
C THR A 82 18.71 5.46 2.47
N PRO A 83 17.75 5.95 1.66
CA PRO A 83 17.10 7.24 1.89
C PRO A 83 16.21 7.30 3.15
N GLU A 84 15.63 6.19 3.61
CA GLU A 84 14.82 6.15 4.86
C GLU A 84 15.64 6.52 6.09
N GLY A 85 16.94 6.27 6.07
CA GLY A 85 17.85 6.58 7.18
C GLY A 85 18.46 7.99 7.13
N SER A 86 18.17 8.80 6.10
CA SER A 86 18.67 10.17 6.02
C SER A 86 17.78 11.13 6.80
N ASP A 87 18.38 12.20 7.31
CA ASP A 87 17.64 13.29 7.97
C ASP A 87 16.55 13.85 7.06
N ASP A 88 15.47 14.30 7.68
CA ASP A 88 14.40 15.02 7.01
C ASP A 88 14.92 16.41 6.59
N THR A 89 14.85 16.71 5.31
CA THR A 89 15.39 17.95 4.74
C THR A 89 14.42 18.51 3.70
N PRO A 90 14.41 19.83 3.45
CA PRO A 90 13.56 20.41 2.41
C PRO A 90 13.77 19.81 1.02
N ASP A 91 14.99 19.34 0.71
CA ASP A 91 15.35 18.74 -0.58
C ASP A 91 15.07 17.23 -0.65
N ASN A 92 14.92 16.56 0.51
CA ASN A 92 14.60 15.13 0.62
C ASN A 92 13.64 14.90 1.80
N PRO A 93 12.38 15.39 1.69
CA PRO A 93 11.42 15.29 2.76
C PRO A 93 11.01 13.83 2.99
N ASP A 94 10.62 13.52 4.22
CA ASP A 94 10.27 12.16 4.63
C ASP A 94 9.15 11.57 3.76
N GLU A 95 8.20 12.39 3.31
CA GLU A 95 7.08 12.01 2.44
C GLU A 95 7.48 11.51 1.05
N TYR A 96 8.75 11.67 0.65
CA TYR A 96 9.24 11.15 -0.64
C TYR A 96 9.91 9.77 -0.49
N LYS A 97 10.16 9.33 0.74
CA LYS A 97 10.91 8.10 1.01
C LYS A 97 10.03 6.85 0.89
N THR A 98 10.68 5.70 0.76
CA THR A 98 10.04 4.43 0.40
C THR A 98 9.05 3.89 1.44
N HIS A 99 9.08 4.38 2.69
CA HIS A 99 8.13 3.96 3.75
C HIS A 99 6.68 4.39 3.44
N ILE A 100 6.47 5.43 2.62
CA ILE A 100 5.14 5.87 2.18
C ILE A 100 4.43 4.81 1.32
N THR A 101 5.19 3.90 0.69
CA THR A 101 4.63 2.81 -0.13
C THR A 101 4.06 1.65 0.69
N ASP A 102 4.36 1.54 2.00
CA ASP A 102 3.96 0.37 2.80
C ASP A 102 2.44 0.25 2.99
N ALA A 103 1.73 1.38 3.09
CA ALA A 103 0.27 1.41 3.14
C ALA A 103 -0.33 0.89 1.83
N PHE A 104 0.24 1.29 0.70
CA PHE A 104 -0.16 0.83 -0.63
C PHE A 104 0.15 -0.66 -0.85
N ASP A 105 1.36 -1.12 -0.49
CA ASP A 105 1.77 -2.52 -0.55
C ASP A 105 0.77 -3.43 0.20
N THR A 106 0.35 -2.98 1.39
CA THR A 106 -0.60 -3.71 2.25
C THR A 106 -2.00 -3.73 1.64
N LEU A 107 -2.45 -2.60 1.08
CA LEU A 107 -3.74 -2.51 0.38
C LEU A 107 -3.76 -3.42 -0.84
N TRP A 108 -2.73 -3.38 -1.68
CA TRP A 108 -2.62 -4.23 -2.87
C TRP A 108 -2.67 -5.73 -2.50
N LEU A 109 -1.96 -6.14 -1.44
CA LEU A 109 -1.99 -7.51 -0.94
C LEU A 109 -3.38 -7.91 -0.46
N GLY A 110 -4.01 -7.07 0.36
CA GLY A 110 -5.35 -7.31 0.87
C GLY A 110 -6.37 -7.48 -0.26
N MET A 111 -6.31 -6.61 -1.26
CA MET A 111 -7.23 -6.61 -2.39
C MET A 111 -7.07 -7.84 -3.31
N ASN A 112 -5.84 -8.28 -3.58
CA ASN A 112 -5.62 -9.39 -4.50
C ASN A 112 -5.85 -10.77 -3.86
N PHE A 113 -5.64 -10.93 -2.55
CA PHE A 113 -5.60 -12.26 -1.92
C PHE A 113 -6.61 -12.48 -0.80
N TYR A 114 -7.14 -11.41 -0.19
CA TYR A 114 -7.99 -11.50 1.01
C TYR A 114 -9.37 -10.86 0.84
N PHE A 115 -9.54 -10.03 -0.19
CA PHE A 115 -10.82 -9.42 -0.50
C PHE A 115 -11.78 -10.45 -1.12
N THR A 116 -12.82 -10.80 -0.38
CA THR A 116 -13.86 -11.75 -0.81
C THR A 116 -15.20 -11.04 -1.00
N ALA A 117 -15.34 -10.28 -2.09
CA ALA A 117 -16.67 -9.91 -2.58
C ALA A 117 -16.74 -9.96 -4.11
N PRO A 118 -17.41 -10.98 -4.69
CA PRO A 118 -17.88 -10.95 -6.06
C PRO A 118 -19.27 -10.30 -6.08
N GLY A 119 -19.32 -8.96 -6.17
CA GLY A 119 -20.53 -8.26 -6.60
C GLY A 119 -20.47 -8.11 -8.12
N SER A 120 -21.46 -8.64 -8.83
CA SER A 120 -21.59 -8.74 -10.30
C SER A 120 -21.56 -7.42 -11.09
N ASN A 121 -21.07 -6.32 -10.53
CA ASN A 121 -20.88 -5.02 -11.16
C ASN A 121 -19.50 -4.39 -10.80
N SER A 122 -18.44 -5.19 -10.69
CA SER A 122 -17.11 -4.69 -10.31
C SER A 122 -16.55 -3.72 -11.35
N SER A 123 -16.51 -2.44 -10.97
CA SER A 123 -15.67 -1.42 -11.62
C SER A 123 -14.89 -0.71 -10.51
N GLY A 124 -14.11 -1.46 -9.72
CA GLY A 124 -13.14 -0.89 -8.78
C GLY A 124 -13.63 -0.67 -7.34
N VAL A 125 -12.66 -0.50 -6.44
CA VAL A 125 -12.84 -0.09 -5.05
C VAL A 125 -12.43 1.38 -4.94
N PHE A 126 -13.35 2.22 -4.48
CA PHE A 126 -13.12 3.66 -4.34
C PHE A 126 -13.24 4.07 -2.87
N PHE A 127 -12.23 4.76 -2.34
CA PHE A 127 -12.32 5.49 -1.08
C PHE A 127 -12.80 6.91 -1.39
N LEU A 128 -14.10 7.05 -1.64
CA LEU A 128 -14.71 8.37 -1.83
C LEU A 128 -15.10 8.94 -0.48
N ASN A 129 -14.53 10.09 -0.13
CA ASN A 129 -14.99 10.88 1.00
C ASN A 129 -16.36 11.46 0.63
N ASN A 130 -17.43 10.99 1.25
CA ASN A 130 -18.75 11.60 1.12
C ASN A 130 -18.78 12.88 1.97
N LYS A 131 -18.23 13.97 1.43
CA LYS A 131 -18.52 15.33 1.89
C LYS A 131 -19.04 16.16 0.73
#